data_AF-A0A9E1AHG7-F1
#
_entry.id   AF-A0A9E1AHG7-F1
#
_cell.length_a   1.000
_cell.length_b   1.000
_cell.length_c   1.000
_cell.angle_alpha   90.00
_cell.angle_beta   90.00
_cell.angle_gamma   90.00
#
_symmetry.space_group_name_H-M   'P 1'
#
loop_
_entity.id
_entity.type
_entity.pdbx_description
1 polymer ?
#
loop_
_entity_poly.entity_id
_entity_poly.type
_entity_poly.pdbx_seq_one_letter_code
_entity_poly.pdbx_strand_id
1 'polypeptide(L)'
;MEQEHKKLKPLLLAATAAVTVIAILLVFFFSGRKSESTQTIILPDPPAQEQAPDEEQPEASLAELTRENVQSVLKKSVARPSSYHQSMQIVITSGDIQRTQTAELWVKGELVKAQITDELETKTILADATTLYVWYDDEEPVQMARGAGMRTDNLAGIPTYESIQDYAKSQIEQAAFVTLAEQNADCVYVSAQDGSVLQDYWVSLDSGLLCKQTMTSGDDLVYLMEQTALEMFPENDESLEGVFCLPDGTEPFATEA
;
A
#
# COMPACT_ATOMS: atom_id res chain seq x y z
N MET A 1 54.42 8.53 31.51
CA MET A 1 53.68 8.38 30.24
C MET A 1 52.27 7.93 30.60
N GLU A 2 51.33 8.72 31.10
CA GLU A 2 50.85 10.08 30.77
C GLU A 2 50.46 10.28 29.30
N GLN A 3 49.30 9.72 28.91
CA GLN A 3 48.34 10.29 27.96
C GLN A 3 47.10 9.38 27.82
N GLU A 4 46.14 9.45 28.73
CA GLU A 4 44.85 8.72 28.63
C GLU A 4 43.70 9.48 29.32
N HIS A 5 43.68 10.81 29.24
CA HIS A 5 42.58 11.62 29.82
C HIS A 5 42.19 12.85 28.98
N LYS A 6 42.34 12.80 27.65
CA LYS A 6 42.02 13.95 26.78
C LYS A 6 40.88 13.77 25.77
N LYS A 7 40.30 12.56 25.62
CA LYS A 7 39.13 12.34 24.71
C LYS A 7 37.78 12.15 25.40
N LEU A 8 37.73 11.95 26.72
CA LEU A 8 36.46 11.79 27.45
C LEU A 8 35.69 13.10 27.66
N LYS A 9 36.39 14.23 27.79
CA LYS A 9 35.75 15.54 28.03
C LYS A 9 34.90 16.04 26.84
N PRO A 10 35.33 15.99 25.57
CA PRO A 10 34.47 16.39 24.45
C PRO A 10 33.35 15.39 24.16
N LEU A 11 33.53 14.09 24.46
CA LEU A 11 32.50 13.07 24.27
C LEU A 11 31.37 13.20 25.31
N LEU A 12 31.71 13.49 26.57
CA LEU A 12 30.72 13.75 27.62
C LEU A 12 30.00 15.09 27.42
N LEU A 13 30.66 16.11 26.87
CA LEU A 13 30.02 17.39 26.50
C LEU A 13 29.11 17.28 25.27
N ALA A 14 29.45 16.44 24.29
CA ALA A 14 28.60 16.19 23.13
C ALA A 14 27.37 15.35 23.48
N ALA A 15 27.53 14.35 24.35
CA ALA A 15 26.42 13.52 24.82
C ALA A 15 25.40 14.32 25.65
N THR A 16 25.86 15.23 26.51
CA THR A 16 24.95 16.10 27.29
C THR A 16 24.22 17.12 26.40
N ALA A 17 24.89 17.66 25.38
CA ALA A 17 24.24 18.55 24.41
C ALA A 17 23.14 17.82 23.61
N ALA A 18 23.38 16.59 23.15
CA ALA A 18 22.39 15.79 22.42
C ALA A 18 21.16 15.45 23.27
N VAL A 19 21.35 15.05 24.53
CA VAL A 19 20.24 14.76 25.45
C VAL A 19 19.42 16.01 25.76
N THR A 20 20.08 17.18 25.87
CA THR A 20 19.39 18.45 26.11
C THR A 20 18.54 18.88 24.90
N VAL A 21 19.05 18.71 23.68
CA VAL A 21 18.30 19.01 22.45
C VAL A 21 17.08 18.08 22.31
N ILE A 22 17.23 16.78 22.59
CA ILE A 22 16.12 15.82 22.56
C ILE A 22 15.06 16.18 23.61
N ALA A 23 15.47 16.55 24.83
CA ALA A 23 14.54 16.99 25.88
C ALA A 23 13.78 18.27 25.49
N ILE A 24 14.44 19.23 24.86
CA ILE A 24 13.80 20.45 24.34
C ILE A 24 12.80 20.11 23.23
N LEU A 25 13.17 19.24 22.28
CA LEU A 25 12.27 18.81 21.20
C LEU A 25 11.04 18.08 21.74
N LEU A 26 11.19 17.22 22.76
CA LEU A 26 10.06 16.57 23.43
C LEU A 26 9.17 17.58 24.15
N VAL A 27 9.73 18.58 24.83
CA VAL A 27 8.93 19.66 25.46
C VAL A 27 8.17 20.46 24.40
N PHE A 28 8.76 20.77 23.24
CA PHE A 28 8.06 21.43 22.13
C PHE A 28 6.95 20.54 21.53
N PHE A 29 7.21 19.24 21.39
CA PHE A 29 6.23 18.28 20.87
C PHE A 29 5.02 18.12 21.80
N PHE A 30 5.23 18.15 23.12
CA PHE A 30 4.15 18.09 24.11
C PHE A 30 3.50 19.46 24.39
N SER A 31 4.22 20.58 24.24
CA SER A 31 3.67 21.93 24.43
C SER A 31 2.82 22.40 23.24
N GLY A 32 2.94 21.75 22.08
CA GLY A 32 2.12 22.01 20.89
C GLY A 32 0.67 21.53 20.99
N ARG A 33 0.31 20.69 21.98
CA ARG A 33 -1.08 20.33 22.27
C ARG A 33 -1.73 21.35 23.22
N LYS A 34 -1.84 22.60 22.80
CA LYS A 34 -2.78 23.54 23.41
C LYS A 34 -4.11 23.42 22.65
N SER A 35 -5.07 22.78 23.31
CA SER A 35 -6.48 22.77 22.94
C SER A 35 -6.92 24.17 22.53
N GLU A 36 -7.36 24.33 21.28
CA GLU A 36 -8.14 25.49 20.89
C GLU A 36 -9.46 25.43 21.65
N SER A 37 -9.63 26.34 22.59
CA SER A 37 -10.93 26.60 23.19
C SER A 37 -11.86 27.08 22.08
N THR A 38 -12.79 26.22 21.66
CA THR A 38 -13.90 26.60 20.79
C THR A 38 -14.58 27.81 21.40
N GLN A 39 -14.52 28.95 20.70
CA GLN A 39 -15.27 30.13 21.07
C GLN A 39 -16.75 29.81 20.95
N THR A 40 -17.46 29.79 22.08
CA THR A 40 -18.92 29.76 22.11
C THR A 40 -19.44 31.02 21.43
N ILE A 41 -19.97 30.87 20.22
CA ILE A 41 -20.82 31.87 19.59
C ILE A 41 -22.16 31.82 20.32
N ILE A 42 -22.46 32.85 21.11
CA ILE A 42 -23.77 33.04 21.72
C ILE A 42 -24.69 33.61 20.64
N LEU A 43 -25.61 32.80 20.12
CA LEU A 43 -26.80 33.31 19.45
C LEU A 43 -27.82 33.74 20.52
N PRO A 44 -28.54 34.86 20.34
CA PRO A 44 -29.62 35.24 21.24
C PRO A 44 -30.79 34.23 21.16
N ASP A 45 -31.33 33.89 22.34
CA ASP A 45 -32.38 32.88 22.53
C ASP A 45 -33.63 33.09 21.66
N PRO A 46 -34.07 32.08 20.87
CA PRO A 46 -35.44 31.98 20.43
C PRO A 46 -36.33 31.47 21.58
N PRO A 47 -37.62 31.88 21.65
CA PRO A 47 -38.47 31.55 22.78
C PRO A 47 -38.75 30.04 22.87
N ALA A 48 -38.82 29.56 24.11
CA ALA A 48 -38.95 28.16 24.51
C ALA A 48 -39.98 27.37 23.69
N GLN A 49 -39.53 26.23 23.15
CA GLN A 49 -40.40 25.11 22.77
C GLN A 49 -39.86 23.83 23.41
N GLU A 50 -40.82 22.96 23.72
CA GLU A 50 -40.76 21.87 24.70
C GLU A 50 -39.63 20.85 24.46
N GLN A 51 -39.09 20.36 25.58
CA GLN A 51 -38.04 19.34 25.66
C GLN A 51 -38.43 18.06 24.90
N ALA A 52 -37.65 17.72 23.87
CA ALA A 52 -37.48 16.33 23.46
C ALA A 52 -36.28 15.74 24.25
N PRO A 53 -36.30 14.44 24.60
CA PRO A 53 -35.21 13.84 25.37
C PRO A 53 -33.90 13.91 24.58
N ASP A 54 -32.80 14.26 25.26
CA ASP A 54 -31.43 14.13 24.73
C ASP A 54 -31.23 12.69 24.27
N GLU A 55 -31.24 12.47 22.96
CA GLU A 55 -30.55 11.33 22.37
C GLU A 55 -29.05 11.69 22.39
N GLU A 56 -28.35 11.21 23.42
CA GLU A 56 -26.89 11.11 23.39
C GLU A 56 -26.51 10.30 22.14
N GLN A 57 -26.28 11.00 21.03
CA GLN A 57 -25.71 10.39 19.84
C GLN A 57 -24.36 9.82 20.26
N PRO A 58 -24.14 8.49 20.19
CA PRO A 58 -22.88 7.93 20.59
C PRO A 58 -21.81 8.60 19.73
N GLU A 59 -20.82 9.24 20.34
CA GLU A 59 -19.57 9.50 19.63
C GLU A 59 -19.13 8.14 19.10
N ALA A 60 -19.27 7.94 17.79
CA ALA A 60 -18.85 6.70 17.15
C ALA A 60 -17.33 6.63 17.33
N SER A 61 -16.88 5.95 18.38
CA SER A 61 -15.48 5.61 18.54
C SER A 61 -15.14 4.77 17.32
N LEU A 62 -14.45 5.37 16.34
CA LEU A 62 -13.92 4.63 15.22
C LEU A 62 -13.10 3.48 15.81
N ALA A 63 -13.49 2.25 15.47
CA ALA A 63 -12.81 1.09 16.00
C ALA A 63 -11.33 1.18 15.65
N GLU A 64 -10.46 1.22 16.66
CA GLU A 64 -9.02 1.26 16.46
C GLU A 64 -8.57 0.03 15.64
N LEU A 65 -7.76 0.26 14.61
CA LEU A 65 -7.16 -0.82 13.86
C LEU A 65 -5.98 -1.37 14.66
N THR A 66 -5.99 -2.68 14.89
CA THR A 66 -4.97 -3.38 15.67
C THR A 66 -4.60 -4.68 14.97
N ARG A 67 -3.47 -5.27 15.37
CA ARG A 67 -3.05 -6.59 14.87
C ARG A 67 -4.12 -7.69 15.06
N GLU A 68 -5.01 -7.53 16.04
CA GLU A 68 -6.02 -8.53 16.38
C GLU A 68 -7.26 -8.50 15.47
N ASN A 69 -7.54 -7.34 14.85
CA ASN A 69 -8.72 -7.14 14.02
C ASN A 69 -8.41 -6.84 12.54
N VAL A 70 -7.16 -6.49 12.19
CA VAL A 70 -6.82 -6.02 10.84
C VAL A 70 -7.19 -6.99 9.72
N GLN A 71 -6.95 -8.29 9.91
CA GLN A 71 -7.35 -9.31 8.94
C GLN A 71 -8.86 -9.30 8.68
N SER A 72 -9.67 -9.14 9.75
CA SER A 72 -11.12 -9.05 9.64
C SER A 72 -11.58 -7.74 8.99
N VAL A 73 -10.89 -6.63 9.25
CA VAL A 73 -11.16 -5.34 8.62
C VAL A 73 -10.86 -5.41 7.13
N LEU A 74 -9.68 -5.90 6.74
CA LEU A 74 -9.32 -6.07 5.33
C LEU A 74 -10.31 -6.97 4.58
N LYS A 75 -10.79 -8.07 5.18
CA LYS A 75 -11.80 -8.92 4.54
C LYS A 75 -13.16 -8.25 4.31
N LYS A 76 -13.53 -7.29 5.16
CA LYS A 76 -14.88 -6.69 5.17
C LYS A 76 -14.95 -5.34 4.50
N SER A 77 -13.90 -4.55 4.64
CA SER A 77 -13.87 -3.14 4.26
C SER A 77 -13.11 -2.90 2.96
N VAL A 78 -12.36 -3.89 2.48
CA VAL A 78 -11.55 -3.76 1.27
C VAL A 78 -12.03 -4.78 0.23
N ALA A 79 -12.48 -4.27 -0.91
CA ALA A 79 -12.83 -5.06 -2.08
C ALA A 79 -12.14 -4.47 -3.30
N ARG A 80 -11.57 -5.34 -4.14
CA ARG A 80 -10.93 -4.90 -5.38
C ARG A 80 -11.99 -4.43 -6.38
N PRO A 81 -11.71 -3.35 -7.14
CA PRO A 81 -12.55 -2.97 -8.27
C PRO A 81 -12.49 -4.06 -9.33
N SER A 82 -13.61 -4.27 -10.01
CA SER A 82 -13.71 -5.26 -11.11
C SER A 82 -13.05 -4.77 -12.39
N SER A 83 -12.80 -3.46 -12.54
CA SER A 83 -12.20 -2.87 -13.72
C SER A 83 -11.32 -1.68 -13.37
N TYR A 84 -10.02 -1.77 -13.69
CA TYR A 84 -9.05 -0.71 -13.38
C TYR A 84 -7.75 -0.84 -14.19
N HIS A 85 -6.98 0.25 -14.23
CA HIS A 85 -5.59 0.30 -14.68
C HIS A 85 -4.73 0.87 -13.55
N GLN A 86 -3.71 0.11 -13.14
CA GLN A 86 -2.78 0.49 -12.09
C GLN A 86 -1.36 0.55 -12.64
N SER A 87 -0.68 1.68 -12.44
CA SER A 87 0.73 1.88 -12.76
C SER A 87 1.55 1.84 -11.48
N MET A 88 2.69 1.15 -11.51
CA MET A 88 3.55 0.93 -10.35
C MET A 88 5.02 1.07 -10.72
N GLN A 89 5.81 1.59 -9.79
CA GLN A 89 7.27 1.53 -9.82
C GLN A 89 7.76 0.51 -8.80
N ILE A 90 8.66 -0.38 -9.22
CA ILE A 90 9.22 -1.43 -8.39
C ILE A 90 10.74 -1.29 -8.38
N VAL A 91 11.31 -1.34 -7.19
CA VAL A 91 12.75 -1.33 -6.94
C VAL A 91 13.12 -2.60 -6.18
N ILE A 92 14.05 -3.36 -6.73
CA ILE A 92 14.58 -4.60 -6.13
C ILE A 92 16.06 -4.38 -5.85
N THR A 93 16.46 -4.57 -4.60
CA THR A 93 17.85 -4.39 -4.16
C THR A 93 18.42 -5.73 -3.71
N SER A 94 19.56 -6.11 -4.28
CA SER A 94 20.30 -7.32 -3.93
C SER A 94 21.78 -6.98 -3.74
N GLY A 95 22.20 -6.79 -2.49
CA GLY A 95 23.52 -6.25 -2.18
C GLY A 95 23.66 -4.83 -2.71
N ASP A 96 24.73 -4.56 -3.46
CA ASP A 96 25.00 -3.24 -4.05
C ASP A 96 24.25 -3.00 -5.38
N ILE A 97 23.49 -4.00 -5.86
CA ILE A 97 22.78 -3.92 -7.14
C ILE A 97 21.32 -3.55 -6.88
N GLN A 98 20.87 -2.50 -7.54
CA GLN A 98 19.49 -2.07 -7.56
C GLN A 98 18.95 -2.17 -8.98
N ARG A 99 17.81 -2.84 -9.14
CA ARG A 99 17.04 -2.90 -10.39
C ARG A 99 15.74 -2.14 -10.21
N THR A 100 15.45 -1.23 -11.13
CA THR A 100 14.18 -0.53 -11.19
C THR A 100 13.39 -1.05 -12.38
N GLN A 101 12.10 -1.29 -12.20
CA GLN A 101 11.18 -1.67 -13.26
C GLN A 101 9.83 -0.98 -13.04
N THR A 102 9.07 -0.79 -14.11
CA THR A 102 7.68 -0.35 -14.04
C THR A 102 6.78 -1.55 -14.27
N ALA A 103 5.62 -1.55 -13.61
CA ALA A 103 4.57 -2.53 -13.85
C ALA A 103 3.25 -1.81 -14.14
N GLU A 104 2.63 -2.16 -15.25
CA GLU A 104 1.31 -1.70 -15.65
C GLU A 104 0.35 -2.88 -15.59
N LEU A 105 -0.81 -2.70 -14.94
CA LEU A 105 -1.78 -3.76 -14.70
C LEU A 105 -3.18 -3.28 -15.08
N TRP A 106 -3.73 -3.86 -16.15
CA TRP A 106 -5.12 -3.67 -16.57
C TRP A 106 -5.94 -4.88 -16.16
N VAL A 107 -7.10 -4.63 -15.57
CA VAL A 107 -8.03 -5.66 -15.11
C VAL A 107 -9.43 -5.31 -15.63
N LYS A 108 -10.14 -6.31 -16.15
CA LYS A 108 -11.57 -6.25 -16.48
C LYS A 108 -12.21 -7.60 -16.19
N GLY A 109 -12.89 -7.72 -15.05
CA GLY A 109 -13.40 -8.99 -14.55
C GLY A 109 -12.27 -9.99 -14.33
N GLU A 110 -12.32 -11.11 -15.05
CA GLU A 110 -11.28 -12.15 -15.00
C GLU A 110 -10.11 -11.88 -15.97
N LEU A 111 -10.28 -10.94 -16.90
CA LEU A 111 -9.24 -10.58 -17.87
C LEU A 111 -8.20 -9.68 -17.21
N VAL A 112 -6.94 -10.01 -17.43
CA VAL A 112 -5.80 -9.29 -16.89
C VAL A 112 -4.74 -9.14 -17.98
N LYS A 113 -4.24 -7.92 -18.15
CA LYS A 113 -3.00 -7.65 -18.88
C LYS A 113 -2.01 -7.02 -17.93
N ALA A 114 -0.82 -7.58 -17.85
CA ALA A 114 0.29 -7.04 -17.09
C ALA A 114 1.47 -6.77 -18.02
N GLN A 115 2.09 -5.61 -17.89
CA GLN A 115 3.34 -5.28 -18.57
C GLN A 115 4.38 -4.93 -17.52
N ILE A 116 5.52 -5.60 -17.58
CA ILE A 116 6.65 -5.37 -16.67
C ILE A 116 7.82 -4.95 -17.54
N THR A 117 8.29 -3.73 -17.35
CA THR A 117 9.33 -3.12 -18.17
C THR A 117 10.52 -2.74 -17.30
N ASP A 118 11.70 -3.19 -17.69
CA ASP A 118 12.97 -2.75 -17.11
C ASP A 118 13.87 -2.13 -18.19
N GLU A 119 15.17 -2.05 -17.93
CA GLU A 119 16.14 -1.44 -18.84
C GLU A 119 16.43 -2.28 -20.10
N LEU A 120 16.06 -3.56 -20.11
CA LEU A 120 16.38 -4.52 -21.17
C LEU A 120 15.20 -4.78 -22.10
N GLU A 121 14.01 -5.05 -21.54
CA GLU A 121 12.86 -5.55 -22.28
C GLU A 121 11.54 -5.26 -21.56
N THR A 122 10.42 -5.40 -22.29
CA THR A 122 9.08 -5.43 -21.73
C THR A 122 8.50 -6.84 -21.81
N LYS A 123 8.28 -7.44 -20.64
CA LYS A 123 7.50 -8.67 -20.52
C LYS A 123 6.02 -8.33 -20.47
N THR A 124 5.23 -8.88 -21.38
CA THR A 124 3.77 -8.77 -21.33
C THR A 124 3.14 -10.13 -20.99
N ILE A 125 2.16 -10.10 -20.09
CA ILE A 125 1.32 -11.24 -19.74
C ILE A 125 -0.14 -10.86 -20.00
N LEU A 126 -0.86 -11.68 -20.76
CA LEU A 126 -2.30 -11.56 -20.99
C LEU A 126 -2.98 -12.83 -20.51
N ALA A 127 -3.94 -12.72 -19.59
CA ALA A 127 -4.53 -13.87 -18.93
C ALA A 127 -6.04 -13.72 -18.71
N ASP A 128 -6.74 -14.86 -18.71
CA ASP A 128 -8.07 -15.03 -18.12
C ASP A 128 -7.95 -15.85 -16.81
N ALA A 129 -9.05 -16.44 -16.33
CA ALA A 129 -9.04 -17.28 -15.14
C ALA A 129 -8.20 -18.58 -15.27
N THR A 130 -7.95 -19.08 -16.47
CA THR A 130 -7.42 -20.44 -16.71
C THR A 130 -6.20 -20.52 -17.61
N THR A 131 -5.97 -19.49 -18.43
CA THR A 131 -5.02 -19.45 -19.53
C THR A 131 -4.22 -18.16 -19.44
N LEU A 132 -2.94 -18.21 -19.79
CA LEU A 132 -2.13 -17.03 -19.97
C LEU A 132 -1.25 -17.12 -21.22
N TYR A 133 -1.00 -15.97 -21.82
CA TYR A 133 -0.05 -15.73 -22.90
C TYR A 133 1.08 -14.88 -22.34
N VAL A 134 2.32 -15.21 -22.69
CA VAL A 134 3.51 -14.45 -22.33
C VAL A 134 4.32 -14.14 -23.57
N TRP A 135 4.79 -12.91 -23.70
CA TRP A 135 5.76 -12.52 -24.71
C TRP A 135 6.67 -11.41 -24.19
N TYR A 136 7.78 -11.20 -24.89
CA TYR A 136 8.75 -10.16 -24.63
C TYR A 136 8.82 -9.25 -25.86
N ASP A 137 8.67 -7.94 -25.67
CA ASP A 137 8.68 -6.94 -26.75
C ASP A 137 7.83 -7.37 -27.96
N ASP A 138 8.47 -7.65 -29.10
CA ASP A 138 7.85 -8.04 -30.38
C ASP A 138 7.89 -9.56 -30.64
N GLU A 139 8.24 -10.37 -29.63
CA GLU A 139 8.25 -11.83 -29.75
C GLU A 139 6.84 -12.42 -29.86
N GLU A 140 6.77 -13.62 -30.44
CA GLU A 140 5.52 -14.38 -30.57
C GLU A 140 4.99 -14.84 -29.20
N PRO A 141 3.69 -14.65 -28.90
CA PRO A 141 3.09 -15.09 -27.64
C PRO A 141 3.16 -16.60 -27.43
N VAL A 142 3.63 -17.00 -26.26
CA VAL A 142 3.60 -18.38 -25.79
C VAL A 142 2.40 -18.58 -24.88
N GLN A 143 1.49 -19.47 -25.28
CA GLN A 143 0.33 -19.87 -24.49
C GLN A 143 0.69 -20.94 -23.45
N MET A 144 0.15 -20.81 -22.24
CA MET A 144 0.24 -21.81 -21.19
C MET A 144 -0.97 -21.76 -20.24
N ALA A 145 -1.13 -22.79 -19.42
CA ALA A 145 -2.15 -22.80 -18.37
C ALA A 145 -1.78 -21.81 -17.26
N ARG A 146 -2.77 -21.06 -16.75
CA ARG A 146 -2.61 -20.24 -15.56
C ARG A 146 -2.54 -21.15 -14.33
N GLY A 147 -1.46 -21.01 -13.57
CA GLY A 147 -1.23 -21.83 -12.38
C GLY A 147 -2.34 -21.66 -11.33
N ALA A 148 -2.77 -22.77 -10.72
CA ALA A 148 -3.72 -22.72 -9.63
C ALA A 148 -3.19 -21.84 -8.49
N GLY A 149 -3.98 -20.85 -8.06
CA GLY A 149 -3.61 -19.90 -7.01
C GLY A 149 -2.82 -18.68 -7.49
N MET A 150 -2.51 -18.55 -8.78
CA MET A 150 -1.88 -17.34 -9.34
C MET A 150 -2.88 -16.19 -9.36
N ARG A 151 -2.68 -15.22 -8.46
CA ARG A 151 -3.52 -14.02 -8.33
C ARG A 151 -3.10 -12.97 -9.35
N THR A 152 -3.97 -11.98 -9.55
CA THR A 152 -3.79 -10.87 -10.50
C THR A 152 -2.46 -10.14 -10.28
N ASP A 153 -2.13 -9.78 -9.04
CA ASP A 153 -0.88 -9.08 -8.70
C ASP A 153 0.37 -9.90 -9.10
N ASN A 154 0.31 -11.23 -8.99
CA ASN A 154 1.42 -12.10 -9.36
C ASN A 154 1.76 -12.01 -10.85
N LEU A 155 0.78 -11.67 -11.71
CA LEU A 155 1.00 -11.47 -13.13
C LEU A 155 1.81 -10.20 -13.41
N ALA A 156 1.71 -9.18 -12.56
CA ALA A 156 2.54 -7.98 -12.60
C ALA A 156 3.87 -8.11 -11.83
N GLY A 157 4.18 -9.31 -11.32
CA GLY A 157 5.40 -9.55 -10.55
C GLY A 157 5.41 -8.87 -9.18
N ILE A 158 4.24 -8.49 -8.66
CA ILE A 158 4.09 -7.87 -7.35
C ILE A 158 3.43 -8.84 -6.36
N PRO A 159 3.82 -8.83 -5.07
CA PRO A 159 3.08 -9.53 -4.03
C PRO A 159 1.68 -8.94 -3.84
N THR A 160 0.74 -9.80 -3.45
CA THR A 160 -0.65 -9.42 -3.20
C THR A 160 -0.82 -9.07 -1.72
N TYR A 161 -1.59 -8.03 -1.38
CA TYR A 161 -1.84 -7.69 0.02
C TYR A 161 -2.73 -8.73 0.71
N GLU A 162 -3.49 -9.52 -0.05
CA GLU A 162 -4.32 -10.59 0.49
C GLU A 162 -3.50 -11.67 1.21
N SER A 163 -2.18 -11.75 0.96
CA SER A 163 -1.26 -12.59 1.74
C SER A 163 -1.28 -12.25 3.24
N ILE A 164 -1.69 -11.03 3.61
CA ILE A 164 -1.89 -10.64 5.01
C ILE A 164 -2.86 -11.59 5.73
N GLN A 165 -3.79 -12.20 5.00
CA GLN A 165 -4.77 -13.14 5.55
C GLN A 165 -4.15 -14.48 5.96
N ASP A 166 -2.97 -14.81 5.44
CA ASP A 166 -2.28 -16.07 5.68
C ASP A 166 -1.27 -15.96 6.84
N TYR A 167 -0.92 -14.74 7.28
CA TYR A 167 -0.07 -14.54 8.45
C TYR A 167 -0.75 -15.01 9.74
N ALA A 168 0.04 -15.66 10.60
CA ALA A 168 -0.37 -15.85 11.99
C ALA A 168 -0.42 -14.48 12.69
N LYS A 169 -1.34 -14.33 13.65
CA LYS A 169 -1.45 -13.08 14.45
C LYS A 169 -0.15 -12.66 15.13
N SER A 170 0.69 -13.62 15.52
CA SER A 170 2.00 -13.36 16.12
C SER A 170 3.03 -12.81 15.13
N GLN A 171 2.80 -12.96 13.82
CA GLN A 171 3.64 -12.39 12.77
C GLN A 171 3.27 -10.93 12.49
N ILE A 172 2.03 -10.51 12.75
CA ILE A 172 1.60 -9.12 12.54
C ILE A 172 2.14 -8.28 13.70
N GLU A 173 3.13 -7.44 13.43
CA GLU A 173 3.77 -6.58 14.42
C GLU A 173 2.95 -5.32 14.68
N GLN A 174 2.42 -4.72 13.61
CA GLN A 174 1.66 -3.48 13.67
C GLN A 174 0.52 -3.49 12.66
N ALA A 175 -0.58 -2.83 13.03
CA ALA A 175 -1.60 -2.42 12.10
C ALA A 175 -2.15 -1.06 12.53
N ALA A 176 -2.45 -0.18 11.57
CA ALA A 176 -3.01 1.14 11.84
C ALA A 176 -3.74 1.68 10.62
N PHE A 177 -4.69 2.59 10.83
CA PHE A 177 -5.11 3.50 9.77
C PHE A 177 -4.09 4.62 9.66
N VAL A 178 -3.59 4.88 8.46
CA VAL A 178 -2.58 5.92 8.19
C VAL A 178 -2.92 6.67 6.92
N THR A 179 -2.47 7.92 6.81
CA THR A 179 -2.46 8.63 5.54
C THR A 179 -1.07 8.52 4.93
N LEU A 180 -0.97 7.93 3.75
CA LEU A 180 0.25 7.85 2.96
C LEU A 180 0.43 9.19 2.23
N ALA A 181 1.23 10.08 2.83
CA ALA A 181 1.31 11.49 2.43
C ALA A 181 1.80 11.67 0.99
N GLU A 182 2.70 10.82 0.49
CA GLU A 182 3.26 10.93 -0.86
C GLU A 182 2.21 10.69 -1.95
N GLN A 183 1.16 9.92 -1.63
CA GLN A 183 0.07 9.59 -2.56
C GLN A 183 -1.26 10.25 -2.16
N ASN A 184 -1.28 11.00 -1.04
CA ASN A 184 -2.50 11.56 -0.44
C ASN A 184 -3.63 10.51 -0.30
N ALA A 185 -3.27 9.30 0.14
CA ALA A 185 -4.16 8.16 0.23
C ALA A 185 -4.35 7.71 1.69
N ASP A 186 -5.59 7.52 2.12
CA ASP A 186 -5.88 6.88 3.39
C ASP A 186 -5.80 5.36 3.24
N CYS A 187 -4.99 4.73 4.10
CA CYS A 187 -4.59 3.34 3.96
C CYS A 187 -4.78 2.56 5.25
N VAL A 188 -5.06 1.27 5.10
CA VAL A 188 -4.73 0.25 6.10
C VAL A 188 -3.25 -0.05 5.98
N TYR A 189 -2.49 0.30 7.02
CA TYR A 189 -1.10 -0.10 7.18
C TYR A 189 -1.01 -1.42 7.96
N VAL A 190 -0.17 -2.33 7.48
CA VAL A 190 0.16 -3.59 8.16
C VAL A 190 1.66 -3.83 8.06
N SER A 191 2.28 -4.11 9.20
CA SER A 191 3.65 -4.62 9.29
C SER A 191 3.64 -6.06 9.76
N ALA A 192 4.30 -6.95 9.04
CA ALA A 192 4.31 -8.38 9.34
C ALA A 192 5.71 -8.98 9.16
N GLN A 193 6.12 -9.80 10.11
CA GLN A 193 7.39 -10.53 10.09
C GLN A 193 7.23 -11.89 9.39
N ASP A 194 7.96 -12.09 8.29
CA ASP A 194 8.05 -13.35 7.55
C ASP A 194 9.50 -13.86 7.51
N GLY A 195 9.80 -14.83 8.36
CA GLY A 195 11.17 -15.27 8.58
C GLY A 195 12.05 -14.12 9.06
N SER A 196 13.08 -13.75 8.30
CA SER A 196 13.98 -12.62 8.58
C SER A 196 13.59 -11.32 7.88
N VAL A 197 12.49 -11.32 7.12
CA VAL A 197 12.05 -10.18 6.30
C VAL A 197 10.83 -9.54 6.95
N LEU A 198 10.93 -8.25 7.27
CA LEU A 198 9.80 -7.43 7.65
C LEU A 198 9.09 -6.95 6.38
N GLN A 199 7.79 -7.17 6.31
CA GLN A 199 6.96 -6.78 5.18
C GLN A 199 5.94 -5.76 5.62
N ASP A 200 6.00 -4.57 5.00
CA ASP A 200 5.05 -3.49 5.26
C ASP A 200 4.15 -3.29 4.05
N TYR A 201 2.86 -3.12 4.32
CA TYR A 201 1.81 -2.99 3.31
C TYR A 201 0.98 -1.74 3.59
N TRP A 202 0.65 -0.99 2.54
CA TRP A 202 -0.32 0.10 2.58
C TRP A 202 -1.43 -0.18 1.57
N VAL A 203 -2.60 -0.55 2.07
CA VAL A 203 -3.78 -0.87 1.24
C VAL A 203 -4.75 0.30 1.27
N SER A 204 -5.06 0.87 0.11
CA SER A 204 -5.99 2.00 -0.02
C SER A 204 -7.35 1.65 0.57
N LEU A 205 -7.90 2.54 1.38
CA LEU A 205 -9.30 2.46 1.83
C LEU A 205 -10.29 2.87 0.74
N ASP A 206 -9.86 3.66 -0.24
CA ASP A 206 -10.70 4.17 -1.33
C ASP A 206 -10.83 3.14 -2.46
N SER A 207 -9.70 2.68 -2.99
CA SER A 207 -9.68 1.74 -4.11
C SER A 207 -9.61 0.28 -3.68
N GLY A 208 -9.22 -0.01 -2.45
CA GLY A 208 -8.99 -1.37 -1.99
C GLY A 208 -7.80 -2.09 -2.64
N LEU A 209 -6.91 -1.35 -3.29
CA LEU A 209 -5.69 -1.86 -3.92
C LEU A 209 -4.45 -1.53 -3.06
N LEU A 210 -3.37 -2.26 -3.31
CA LEU A 210 -2.07 -2.02 -2.66
C LEU A 210 -1.43 -0.74 -3.23
N CYS A 211 -1.26 0.28 -2.40
CA CYS A 211 -0.62 1.56 -2.74
C CYS A 211 0.91 1.49 -2.69
N LYS A 212 1.41 0.75 -1.70
CA LYS A 212 2.84 0.64 -1.42
C LYS A 212 3.13 -0.66 -0.68
N GLN A 213 4.29 -1.23 -0.95
CA GLN A 213 4.84 -2.32 -0.17
C GLN A 213 6.35 -2.15 -0.01
N THR A 214 6.86 -2.46 1.17
CA THR A 214 8.31 -2.60 1.39
C THR A 214 8.63 -3.96 1.98
N MET A 215 9.82 -4.46 1.63
CA MET A 215 10.43 -5.59 2.33
C MET A 215 11.81 -5.18 2.83
N THR A 216 12.02 -5.36 4.12
CA THR A 216 13.26 -5.01 4.81
C THR A 216 13.87 -6.27 5.40
N SER A 217 15.13 -6.56 5.06
CA SER A 217 15.88 -7.69 5.60
C SER A 217 17.02 -7.16 6.48
N GLY A 218 16.90 -7.31 7.80
CA GLY A 218 17.80 -6.62 8.72
C GLY A 218 17.55 -5.11 8.68
N ASP A 219 18.56 -4.33 8.30
CA ASP A 219 18.44 -2.87 8.11
C ASP A 219 18.33 -2.46 6.63
N ASP A 220 18.32 -3.44 5.71
CA ASP A 220 18.39 -3.19 4.27
C ASP A 220 16.99 -3.29 3.62
N LEU A 221 16.58 -2.24 2.90
CA LEU A 221 15.39 -2.25 2.05
C LEU A 221 15.69 -3.04 0.77
N VAL A 222 15.14 -4.25 0.67
CA VAL A 222 15.40 -5.17 -0.45
C VAL A 222 14.34 -5.11 -1.53
N TYR A 223 13.16 -4.57 -1.22
CA TYR A 223 12.05 -4.41 -2.15
C TYR A 223 11.24 -3.16 -1.80
N LEU A 224 10.88 -2.38 -2.82
CA LEU A 224 9.91 -1.31 -2.75
C LEU A 224 9.01 -1.40 -3.97
N MET A 225 7.71 -1.39 -3.75
CA MET A 225 6.71 -1.13 -4.79
C MET A 225 5.90 0.08 -4.39
N GLU A 226 5.70 1.01 -5.32
CA GLU A 226 4.84 2.19 -5.14
C GLU A 226 3.91 2.34 -6.34
N GLN A 227 2.62 2.49 -6.07
CA GLN A 227 1.64 2.89 -7.07
C GLN A 227 1.93 4.33 -7.50
N THR A 228 2.03 4.54 -8.80
CA THR A 228 2.30 5.86 -9.42
C THR A 228 1.05 6.44 -10.08
N ALA A 229 0.12 5.60 -10.53
CA ALA A 229 -1.18 6.00 -11.05
C ALA A 229 -2.24 4.91 -10.84
N LEU A 230 -3.50 5.33 -10.77
CA LEU A 230 -4.66 4.45 -10.74
C LEU A 230 -5.82 5.10 -11.46
N GLU A 231 -6.42 4.36 -12.38
CA GLU A 231 -7.67 4.70 -13.03
C GLU A 231 -8.67 3.56 -12.80
N MET A 232 -9.88 3.89 -12.34
CA MET A 232 -10.96 2.92 -12.14
C MET A 232 -12.02 3.12 -13.22
N PHE A 233 -12.51 2.03 -13.78
CA PHE A 233 -13.47 2.07 -14.87
C PHE A 233 -14.83 1.49 -14.44
N PRO A 234 -15.95 2.06 -14.89
CA PRO A 234 -17.25 1.39 -14.88
C PRO A 234 -17.23 0.03 -15.61
N GLU A 235 -18.15 -0.87 -15.26
CA GLU A 235 -18.20 -2.23 -15.84
C GLU A 235 -18.32 -2.27 -17.37
N ASN A 236 -18.98 -1.27 -17.97
CA ASN A 236 -19.22 -1.17 -19.41
C ASN A 236 -18.41 -0.05 -20.07
N ASP A 237 -17.27 0.31 -19.49
CA ASP A 237 -16.39 1.33 -20.07
C ASP A 237 -15.66 0.78 -21.31
N GLU A 238 -15.67 1.57 -22.38
CA GLU A 238 -15.01 1.27 -23.66
C GLU A 238 -13.50 1.60 -23.62
N SER A 239 -13.01 2.28 -22.57
CA SER A 239 -11.59 2.67 -22.42
C SER A 239 -10.63 1.48 -22.36
N LEU A 240 -11.14 0.28 -22.03
CA LEU A 240 -10.38 -0.97 -22.04
C LEU A 240 -10.60 -1.82 -23.30
N GLU A 241 -11.35 -1.33 -24.30
CA GLU A 241 -11.47 -2.01 -25.59
C GLU A 241 -10.11 -2.11 -26.28
N GLY A 242 -9.82 -3.27 -26.88
CA GLY A 242 -8.53 -3.54 -27.54
C GLY A 242 -7.33 -3.71 -26.59
N VAL A 243 -7.49 -3.48 -25.28
CA VAL A 243 -6.39 -3.68 -24.31
C VAL A 243 -6.02 -5.16 -24.20
N PHE A 244 -7.02 -6.03 -24.18
CA PHE A 244 -6.88 -7.47 -23.93
C PHE A 244 -6.70 -8.29 -25.23
N CYS A 245 -5.89 -7.79 -26.16
CA CYS A 245 -5.55 -8.46 -27.41
C CYS A 245 -4.10 -8.94 -27.44
N LEU A 246 -3.84 -9.98 -28.25
CA LEU A 246 -2.51 -10.39 -28.66
C LEU A 246 -1.88 -9.35 -29.60
N PRO A 247 -0.55 -9.40 -29.85
CA PRO A 247 0.15 -8.44 -30.71
C PRO A 247 -0.41 -8.32 -32.13
N ASP A 248 -0.99 -9.40 -32.67
CA ASP A 248 -1.61 -9.45 -33.99
C ASP A 248 -3.06 -8.87 -34.02
N GLY A 249 -3.56 -8.42 -32.87
CA GLY A 249 -4.93 -7.91 -32.70
C GLY A 249 -5.96 -9.00 -32.39
N THR A 250 -5.57 -10.27 -32.32
CA THR A 250 -6.47 -11.37 -31.93
C THR A 250 -6.95 -11.17 -30.49
N GLU A 251 -8.25 -11.35 -30.25
CA GLU A 251 -8.85 -11.40 -28.90
C GLU A 251 -8.94 -12.85 -28.44
N PRO A 252 -7.94 -13.38 -27.68
CA PRO A 252 -7.85 -14.81 -27.41
C PRO A 252 -8.92 -15.30 -26.44
N PHE A 253 -9.61 -14.38 -25.75
CA PHE A 253 -10.60 -14.66 -24.72
C PHE A 253 -11.99 -14.10 -25.05
N ALA A 254 -12.21 -13.61 -26.28
CA ALA A 254 -13.55 -13.24 -26.71
C ALA A 254 -14.45 -14.48 -26.62
N THR A 255 -15.57 -14.36 -25.91
CA THR A 255 -16.57 -15.42 -25.91
C THR A 255 -17.21 -15.43 -27.30
N GLU A 256 -17.18 -16.57 -28.01
CA GLU A 256 -17.95 -16.70 -29.25
C GLU A 256 -19.42 -16.35 -28.95
N ALA A 257 -19.93 -15.34 -29.65
CA ALA A 257 -21.32 -14.88 -29.54
C ALA A 257 -22.31 -15.87 -30.17
#